data_AF-A0A948CFW9-F1
#
_entry.id   AF-A0A948CFW9-F1
#
_cell.length_a   1.000
_cell.length_b   1.000
_cell.length_c   1.000
_cell.angle_alpha   90.00
_cell.angle_beta   90.00
_cell.angle_gamma   90.00
#
_symmetry.space_group_name_H-M   'P 1'
#
loop_
_entity.id
_entity.type
_entity.pdbx_description
1 polymer ?
#
loop_
_entity_poly.entity_id
_entity_poly.type
_entity_poly.pdbx_seq_one_letter_code
_entity_poly.pdbx_strand_id
1 'polypeptide(L)'
;MATDLGLAYADIDDELFEVDQIPMTSRDVRSVGEMLFDVDYLARQLLMDVDGDAAGTLLRSWPMMVAAAEDLWASLPGRRPGVDERDRPITSLSGRTAWPGQGPTSPRIDQMTQTFLNAASLVRRY
;
A
#
# COMPACT_ATOMS: atom_id res chain seq x y z
N MET A 1 32.73 -50.38 0.70
CA MET A 1 31.32 -50.31 0.25
C MET A 1 30.74 -49.04 0.86
N ALA A 2 31.05 -47.90 0.24
CA ALA A 2 30.82 -46.57 0.77
C ALA A 2 30.69 -45.60 -0.40
N THR A 3 29.55 -45.63 -1.09
CA THR A 3 29.16 -44.66 -2.13
C THR A 3 27.72 -44.95 -2.52
N ASP A 4 26.76 -44.59 -1.66
CA ASP A 4 25.35 -44.51 -2.08
C ASP A 4 24.50 -43.54 -1.24
N LEU A 5 25.14 -42.76 -0.36
CA LEU A 5 24.48 -41.75 0.48
C LEU A 5 24.70 -40.32 -0.03
N GLY A 6 25.72 -40.10 -0.86
CA GLY A 6 26.05 -38.76 -1.39
C GLY A 6 25.13 -38.28 -2.51
N LEU A 7 24.59 -39.20 -3.31
CA LEU A 7 23.65 -38.87 -4.39
C LEU A 7 22.24 -38.56 -3.83
N ALA A 8 21.83 -39.25 -2.77
CA ALA A 8 20.52 -39.05 -2.16
C ALA A 8 20.38 -37.70 -1.43
N TYR A 9 21.47 -37.11 -0.95
CA TYR A 9 21.42 -35.77 -0.31
C TYR A 9 21.45 -34.63 -1.33
N ALA A 10 22.13 -34.81 -2.46
CA ALA A 10 22.20 -33.79 -3.52
C ALA A 10 20.84 -33.57 -4.20
N ASP A 11 20.06 -34.65 -4.38
CA ASP A 11 18.72 -34.59 -4.99
C ASP A 11 17.70 -33.84 -4.10
N ILE A 12 17.91 -33.86 -2.77
CA ILE A 12 17.04 -33.19 -1.79
C ILE A 12 17.34 -31.69 -1.70
N ASP A 13 18.60 -31.29 -1.91
CA ASP A 13 18.98 -29.88 -1.89
C ASP A 13 18.44 -29.12 -3.11
N ASP A 14 18.39 -29.74 -4.30
CA ASP A 14 17.85 -29.08 -5.51
C ASP A 14 16.34 -28.77 -5.40
N GLU A 15 15.54 -29.63 -4.76
CA GLU A 15 14.10 -29.37 -4.51
C GLU A 15 13.84 -28.31 -3.42
N LEU A 16 14.76 -28.13 -2.47
CA LEU A 16 14.63 -27.14 -1.38
C LEU A 16 14.93 -25.70 -1.83
N PHE A 17 15.68 -25.53 -2.91
CA PHE A 17 16.11 -24.24 -3.45
C PHE A 17 15.57 -23.93 -4.86
N GLU A 18 14.50 -24.61 -5.32
CA GLU A 18 13.77 -24.17 -6.50
C GLU A 18 13.13 -22.80 -6.23
N VAL A 19 13.85 -21.76 -6.65
CA VAL A 19 13.43 -20.34 -6.57
C VAL A 19 12.08 -20.12 -7.24
N ASP A 20 11.72 -20.95 -8.23
CA ASP A 20 10.45 -20.92 -8.95
C ASP A 20 9.27 -21.55 -8.18
N GLN A 21 9.54 -22.33 -7.14
CA GLN A 21 8.53 -22.95 -6.26
C GLN A 21 8.39 -22.29 -4.89
N ILE A 22 9.23 -21.30 -4.54
CA ILE A 22 8.88 -20.41 -3.45
C ILE A 22 7.55 -19.78 -3.87
N PRO A 23 6.42 -20.05 -3.19
CA PRO A 23 5.22 -19.31 -3.49
C PRO A 23 5.65 -17.86 -3.31
N MET A 24 5.67 -17.09 -4.40
CA MET A 24 5.63 -15.66 -4.30
C MET A 24 4.27 -15.39 -3.65
N THR A 25 4.20 -15.56 -2.33
CA THR A 25 3.44 -14.65 -1.54
C THR A 25 4.14 -13.33 -1.81
N SER A 26 3.74 -12.69 -2.91
CA SER A 26 3.75 -11.25 -3.12
C SER A 26 2.86 -10.64 -2.03
N ARG A 27 3.16 -11.00 -0.78
CA ARG A 27 2.59 -10.49 0.43
C ARG A 27 3.69 -9.61 0.94
N ASP A 28 3.39 -8.33 0.89
CA ASP A 28 4.07 -7.36 1.71
C ASP A 28 4.21 -7.94 3.14
N VAL A 29 5.45 -8.29 3.52
CA VAL A 29 5.77 -8.96 4.79
C VAL A 29 5.75 -7.97 5.97
N ARG A 30 5.60 -6.68 5.67
CA ARG A 30 5.50 -5.62 6.66
C ARG A 30 4.23 -5.78 7.49
N SER A 31 4.34 -5.46 8.76
CA SER A 31 3.18 -5.25 9.62
C SER A 31 2.37 -4.03 9.18
N VAL A 32 1.10 -3.94 9.62
CA VAL A 32 0.27 -2.73 9.41
C VAL A 32 0.98 -1.48 9.93
N GLY A 33 1.67 -1.57 11.07
CA GLY A 33 2.43 -0.46 11.64
C GLY A 33 3.58 0.01 10.76
N GLU A 34 4.35 -0.93 10.19
CA GLU A 34 5.43 -0.61 9.24
C GLU A 34 4.90 0.00 7.94
N MET A 35 3.77 -0.50 7.43
CA MET A 35 3.08 0.07 6.26
C MET A 35 2.62 1.52 6.53
N LEU A 36 2.02 1.78 7.69
CA LEU A 36 1.59 3.12 8.08
C LEU A 36 2.77 4.08 8.28
N PHE A 37 3.86 3.59 8.87
CA PHE A 37 5.10 4.36 9.03
C PHE A 37 5.71 4.73 7.67
N ASP A 38 5.71 3.81 6.71
CA ASP A 38 6.18 4.06 5.35
C ASP A 38 5.33 5.14 4.64
N VAL A 39 4.00 5.06 4.74
CA VAL A 39 3.11 6.09 4.18
C VAL A 39 3.37 7.45 4.82
N ASP A 40 3.50 7.51 6.14
CA ASP A 40 3.78 8.74 6.87
C ASP A 40 5.16 9.33 6.48
N TYR A 41 6.17 8.49 6.28
CA TYR A 41 7.47 8.90 5.77
C TYR A 41 7.39 9.45 4.33
N LEU A 42 6.70 8.76 3.42
CA LEU A 42 6.47 9.20 2.04
C LEU A 42 5.66 10.50 1.97
N ALA A 43 4.68 10.67 2.86
CA ALA A 43 3.88 11.89 2.95
C ALA A 43 4.73 13.09 3.38
N ARG A 44 5.59 12.93 4.39
CA ARG A 44 6.54 14.00 4.78
C ARG A 44 7.51 14.34 3.66
N GLN A 45 8.05 13.34 2.97
CA GLN A 45 8.91 13.57 1.81
C GLN A 45 8.16 14.31 0.70
N LEU A 46 6.92 13.91 0.40
CA LEU A 46 6.09 14.59 -0.58
C LEU A 46 5.94 16.06 -0.23
N LEU A 47 5.60 16.39 1.02
CA LEU A 47 5.41 17.79 1.48
C LEU A 47 6.68 18.65 1.38
N MET A 48 7.87 18.05 1.49
CA MET A 48 9.14 18.76 1.33
C MET A 48 9.53 19.01 -0.14
N ASP A 49 8.91 18.28 -1.08
CA ASP A 49 9.32 18.16 -2.48
C ASP A 49 8.13 18.47 -3.43
N VAL A 50 7.20 19.32 -3.00
CA VAL A 50 6.08 19.76 -3.85
C VAL A 50 6.50 20.95 -4.70
N ASP A 51 6.66 20.72 -6.00
CA ASP A 51 6.68 21.78 -7.01
C ASP A 51 5.26 22.21 -7.38
N GLY A 52 5.06 23.49 -7.70
CA GLY A 52 3.78 24.06 -8.12
C GLY A 52 3.20 23.39 -9.36
N ASP A 53 4.06 22.93 -10.27
CA ASP A 53 3.67 22.19 -11.47
C ASP A 53 3.11 20.78 -11.15
N ALA A 54 3.42 20.23 -9.97
CA ALA A 54 2.91 18.94 -9.53
C ALA A 54 1.49 19.02 -8.94
N ALA A 55 0.99 20.21 -8.61
CA ALA A 55 -0.27 20.39 -7.87
C ALA A 55 -1.46 19.68 -8.55
N GLY A 56 -1.62 19.84 -9.86
CA GLY A 56 -2.70 19.20 -10.62
C GLY A 56 -2.62 17.66 -10.57
N THR A 57 -1.41 17.11 -10.64
CA THR A 57 -1.14 15.67 -10.55
C THR A 57 -1.47 15.13 -9.15
N LEU A 58 -1.10 15.85 -8.09
CA LEU A 58 -1.40 15.46 -6.71
C LEU A 58 -2.91 15.46 -6.44
N LEU A 59 -3.61 16.50 -6.92
CA LEU A 59 -5.05 16.62 -6.78
C LEU A 59 -5.82 15.55 -7.53
N ARG A 60 -5.30 15.02 -8.64
CA ARG A 60 -5.90 13.88 -9.35
C ARG A 60 -5.78 12.58 -8.57
N SER A 61 -4.66 12.34 -7.90
CA SER A 61 -4.46 11.12 -7.09
C SER A 61 -5.12 11.17 -5.72
N TRP A 62 -5.32 12.36 -5.15
CA TRP A 62 -5.80 12.55 -3.79
C TRP A 62 -7.10 11.79 -3.44
N PRO A 63 -8.16 11.78 -4.29
CA PRO A 63 -9.39 11.08 -3.96
C PRO A 63 -9.21 9.57 -3.76
N MET A 64 -8.35 8.93 -4.56
CA MET A 64 -8.06 7.50 -4.44
C MET A 64 -7.30 7.18 -3.16
N MET A 65 -6.31 8.01 -2.80
CA MET A 65 -5.56 7.86 -1.56
C MET A 65 -6.46 7.99 -0.33
N VAL A 66 -7.37 8.98 -0.33
CA VAL A 66 -8.32 9.18 0.75
C VAL A 66 -9.29 8.01 0.85
N ALA A 67 -9.85 7.53 -0.26
CA ALA A 67 -10.74 6.37 -0.25
C ALA A 67 -10.04 5.10 0.29
N ALA A 68 -8.77 4.88 -0.05
CA ALA A 68 -7.99 3.76 0.48
C ALA A 68 -7.70 3.91 1.99
N ALA A 69 -7.40 5.12 2.46
CA ALA A 69 -7.23 5.41 3.88
C ALA A 69 -8.54 5.21 4.66
N GLU A 70 -9.68 5.62 4.10
CA GLU A 70 -11.01 5.38 4.67
C GLU A 70 -11.33 3.89 4.75
N ASP A 71 -11.01 3.11 3.72
CA ASP A 71 -11.19 1.65 3.73
C ASP A 71 -10.33 0.98 4.81
N LEU A 72 -9.07 1.38 4.94
CA LEU A 72 -8.20 0.91 6.03
C LEU A 72 -8.80 1.28 7.39
N TRP A 73 -9.13 2.56 7.61
CA TRP A 73 -9.75 3.02 8.84
C TRP A 73 -11.03 2.23 9.16
N ALA A 74 -11.81 1.91 8.12
CA ALA A 74 -13.04 1.16 8.26
C ALA A 74 -12.81 -0.31 8.66
N SER A 75 -11.68 -0.89 8.29
CA SER A 75 -11.31 -2.27 8.60
C SER A 75 -10.76 -2.49 10.01
N LEU A 76 -10.25 -1.44 10.67
CA LEU A 76 -9.62 -1.57 11.99
C LEU A 76 -10.60 -2.10 13.06
N PRO A 77 -10.19 -3.07 13.89
CA PRO A 77 -11.03 -3.60 14.96
C PRO A 77 -11.18 -2.58 16.10
N GLY A 78 -12.39 -2.43 16.62
CA GLY A 78 -12.67 -1.56 17.77
C GLY A 78 -13.90 -0.66 17.57
N ARG A 79 -14.31 0.03 18.64
CA ARG A 79 -15.40 1.02 18.59
C ARG A 79 -14.89 2.29 17.92
N ARG A 80 -15.47 2.64 16.77
CA ARG A 80 -15.15 3.91 16.11
C ARG A 80 -15.56 5.08 17.01
N PRO A 81 -14.69 6.10 17.21
CA PRO A 81 -15.16 7.42 17.59
C PRO A 81 -16.26 7.83 16.58
N GLY A 82 -17.32 8.48 17.04
CA GLY A 82 -18.33 9.00 16.11
C GLY A 82 -17.65 9.89 15.07
N VAL A 83 -17.91 9.65 13.79
CA VAL A 83 -17.39 10.48 12.70
C VAL A 83 -17.97 11.88 12.88
N ASP A 84 -17.15 12.87 13.23
CA ASP A 84 -17.57 14.27 13.21
C ASP A 84 -17.82 14.64 11.74
N GLU A 85 -18.84 15.46 11.46
CA GLU A 85 -19.10 16.00 10.13
C GLU A 85 -17.85 16.73 9.57
N ARG A 86 -16.99 17.21 10.47
CA ARG A 86 -15.68 17.83 10.19
C ARG A 86 -14.58 16.87 9.73
N ASP A 87 -14.71 15.59 10.05
CA ASP A 87 -13.78 14.54 9.64
C ASP A 87 -14.14 13.95 8.27
N ARG A 88 -15.23 14.43 7.66
CA ARG A 88 -15.57 14.02 6.30
C ARG A 88 -14.44 14.45 5.36
N PRO A 89 -13.97 13.52 4.52
CA PRO A 89 -12.89 13.81 3.60
C PRO A 89 -13.22 15.02 2.73
N ILE A 90 -12.19 15.82 2.47
CA ILE A 90 -12.22 16.93 1.51
C ILE A 90 -12.58 16.47 0.08
N THR A 91 -12.78 15.17 -0.16
CA THR A 91 -13.26 14.59 -1.43
C THR A 91 -14.59 15.20 -1.91
N SER A 92 -15.34 15.90 -1.04
CA SER A 92 -16.46 16.78 -1.45
C SER A 92 -16.07 17.90 -2.43
N LEU A 93 -14.78 18.23 -2.56
CA LEU A 93 -14.26 19.17 -3.58
C LEU A 93 -14.26 18.59 -5.00
N SER A 94 -14.54 17.30 -5.18
CA SER A 94 -14.63 16.63 -6.49
C SER A 94 -15.78 17.15 -7.37
N GLY A 95 -16.67 18.00 -6.83
CA GLY A 95 -17.78 18.62 -7.56
C GLY A 95 -17.41 19.75 -8.53
N ARG A 96 -16.13 20.15 -8.61
CA ARG A 96 -15.67 21.17 -9.58
C ARG A 96 -15.30 20.48 -10.90
N THR A 97 -16.27 20.33 -11.79
CA THR A 97 -16.24 19.55 -13.05
C THR A 97 -15.10 19.84 -14.04
N ALA A 98 -14.25 20.85 -13.83
CA ALA A 98 -13.17 21.23 -14.74
C ALA A 98 -11.76 21.17 -14.11
N TRP A 99 -11.63 20.91 -12.82
CA TRP A 99 -10.36 21.01 -12.11
C TRP A 99 -10.17 19.82 -11.16
N PRO A 100 -9.00 19.17 -11.12
CA PRO A 100 -7.73 19.47 -11.79
C PRO A 100 -7.66 19.07 -13.28
N GLY A 101 -8.77 18.65 -13.88
CA GLY A 101 -8.83 18.17 -15.26
C GLY A 101 -8.31 16.74 -15.43
N GLN A 102 -8.27 16.25 -16.67
CA GLN A 102 -7.66 14.97 -17.02
C GLN A 102 -6.13 15.05 -16.98
N GLY A 103 -5.46 13.92 -16.75
CA GLY A 103 -4.00 13.85 -16.76
C GLY A 103 -3.45 12.73 -15.89
N PRO A 104 -2.12 12.57 -15.83
CA PRO A 104 -1.49 11.51 -15.05
C PRO A 104 -1.70 11.69 -13.55
N THR A 105 -1.71 10.58 -12.82
CA THR A 105 -1.64 10.51 -11.36
C THR A 105 -0.19 10.61 -10.88
N SER A 106 0.00 10.87 -9.60
CA SER A 106 1.32 10.90 -8.95
C SER A 106 1.74 9.49 -8.55
N PRO A 107 2.86 8.95 -9.09
CA PRO A 107 3.35 7.63 -8.71
C PRO A 107 3.61 7.48 -7.21
N ARG A 108 4.06 8.56 -6.53
CA ARG A 108 4.30 8.56 -5.08
C ARG A 108 2.98 8.46 -4.29
N ILE A 109 1.91 9.11 -4.74
CA ILE A 109 0.59 8.95 -4.11
C ILE A 109 0.00 7.59 -4.44
N ASP A 110 0.19 7.09 -5.65
CA ASP A 110 -0.30 5.77 -6.05
C ASP A 110 0.38 4.67 -5.22
N GLN A 111 1.68 4.81 -4.92
CA GLN A 111 2.41 3.95 -3.98
C GLN A 111 1.79 3.99 -2.58
N MET A 112 1.58 5.17 -2.00
CA MET A 112 0.94 5.30 -0.67
C MET A 112 -0.47 4.70 -0.66
N THR A 113 -1.24 4.91 -1.73
CA THR A 113 -2.58 4.34 -1.92
C THR A 113 -2.54 2.82 -1.90
N GLN A 114 -1.60 2.21 -2.64
CA GLN A 114 -1.44 0.77 -2.64
C GLN A 114 -1.03 0.23 -1.26
N THR A 115 -0.17 0.94 -0.53
CA THR A 115 0.21 0.56 0.84
C THR A 115 -1.00 0.57 1.78
N PHE A 116 -1.91 1.55 1.68
CA PHE A 116 -3.17 1.52 2.44
C PHE A 116 -4.07 0.33 2.09
N LEU A 117 -4.21 0.01 0.81
CA LEU A 117 -5.01 -1.14 0.37
C LEU A 117 -4.42 -2.47 0.88
N ASN A 118 -3.10 -2.59 0.87
CA ASN A 118 -2.39 -3.76 1.40
C ASN A 118 -2.60 -3.87 2.92
N ALA A 119 -2.50 -2.76 3.65
CA ALA A 119 -2.77 -2.72 5.07
C ALA A 119 -4.21 -3.12 5.40
N ALA A 120 -5.20 -2.62 4.65
CA ALA A 120 -6.61 -2.96 4.87
C ALA A 120 -6.89 -4.45 4.60
N SER A 121 -6.26 -5.00 3.55
CA SER A 121 -6.29 -6.44 3.26
C SER A 121 -5.67 -7.27 4.38
N LEU A 122 -4.55 -6.79 4.95
CA LEU A 122 -3.88 -7.46 6.06
C LEU A 122 -4.75 -7.44 7.33
N VAL A 123 -5.37 -6.30 7.65
CA VAL A 123 -6.29 -6.19 8.80
C VAL A 123 -7.49 -7.12 8.61
N ARG A 124 -8.14 -7.14 7.45
CA ARG A 124 -9.31 -8.03 7.21
C ARG A 124 -8.98 -9.51 7.28
N ARG A 125 -7.72 -9.88 7.11
CA ARG A 125 -7.27 -11.27 7.18
C ARG A 125 -7.15 -11.79 8.61
N TYR A 126 -6.88 -10.92 9.58
CA TYR A 126 -6.54 -11.28 10.96
C TYR A 126 -7.57 -10.74 11.96
#